data_AF-A0A946FNZ8-F1
#
_entry.id   AF-A0A946FNZ8-F1
#
_cell.length_a   1.000
_cell.length_b   1.000
_cell.length_c   1.000
_cell.angle_alpha   90.00
_cell.angle_beta   90.00
_cell.angle_gamma   90.00
#
_symmetry.space_group_name_H-M   'P 1'
#
loop_
_entity.id
_entity.type
_entity.pdbx_description
1 polymer ?
#
loop_
_entity_poly.entity_id
_entity_poly.type
_entity_poly.pdbx_seq_one_letter_code
_entity_poly.pdbx_strand_id
1 'polypeptide(L)' 'DEACCGFGGTFCVKFPEISGAIVQEKATRIQETGADILLAGDLGCLMNMAGKLSRDGAPIRCFHVIEALAGMADGDGI' A
#
# COMPACT_ATOMS: atom_id res chain seq x y z
N ASP A 1 13.99 2.37 -4.49
CA ASP A 1 14.19 1.48 -3.34
C ASP A 1 13.24 0.30 -3.33
N GLU A 2 13.81 -0.90 -3.26
CA GLU A 2 13.10 -2.17 -3.03
C GLU A 2 12.78 -2.38 -1.53
N ALA A 3 12.19 -1.38 -0.89
CA ALA A 3 11.77 -1.50 0.51
C ALA A 3 10.47 -2.31 0.62
N CYS A 4 10.47 -3.31 1.50
CA CYS A 4 9.31 -4.14 1.84
C CYS A 4 8.13 -3.28 2.35
N CYS A 5 6.90 -3.78 2.20
CA CYS A 5 5.68 -3.11 2.70
C CYS A 5 5.44 -3.31 4.22
N GLY A 6 6.14 -4.25 4.86
CA GLY A 6 6.00 -4.57 6.28
C GLY A 6 5.00 -5.68 6.62
N PHE A 7 4.18 -6.17 5.67
CA PHE A 7 3.14 -7.17 5.98
C PHE A 7 3.70 -8.53 6.43
N GLY A 8 4.53 -9.18 5.61
CA GLY A 8 5.33 -10.36 5.99
C GLY A 8 4.60 -11.56 6.65
N GLY A 9 3.26 -11.64 6.58
CA GLY A 9 2.47 -12.69 7.22
C GLY A 9 2.58 -12.68 8.75
N THR A 10 3.20 -13.70 9.35
CA THR A 10 3.35 -13.76 10.82
C THR A 10 4.24 -12.66 11.40
N PHE A 11 5.08 -12.03 10.55
CA PHE A 11 5.93 -10.93 10.97
C PHE A 11 5.13 -9.75 11.54
N CYS A 12 4.07 -9.29 10.85
CA CYS A 12 3.28 -8.16 11.33
C CYS A 12 2.52 -8.46 12.63
N VAL A 13 2.19 -9.73 12.88
CA VAL A 13 1.54 -10.16 14.13
C VAL A 13 2.55 -10.25 15.28
N LYS A 14 3.77 -10.73 15.01
CA LYS A 14 4.82 -10.88 16.04
C LYS A 14 5.50 -9.56 16.38
N PHE A 15 5.63 -8.67 15.40
CA PHE A 15 6.36 -7.41 15.51
C PHE A 15 5.52 -6.24 14.97
N PRO A 16 4.37 -5.94 15.59
CA PRO A 16 3.42 -4.95 15.07
C PRO A 16 4.02 -3.55 14.96
N GLU A 17 4.84 -3.13 15.94
CA GLU A 17 5.50 -1.82 15.93
C GLU A 17 6.50 -1.67 14.78
N ILE A 18 7.29 -2.72 14.51
CA ILE A 18 8.28 -2.72 13.42
C ILE A 18 7.57 -2.72 12.07
N SER A 19 6.56 -3.59 11.91
CA SER A 19 5.70 -3.61 10.72
C SER A 19 5.03 -2.25 10.48
N GLY A 20 4.54 -1.61 11.54
CA GLY A 20 3.93 -0.28 11.51
C GLY A 20 4.88 0.81 11.04
N ALA A 21 6.11 0.81 11.56
CA ALA A 21 7.14 1.75 11.13
C ALA A 21 7.52 1.58 9.64
N ILE A 22 7.66 0.33 9.18
CA ILE A 22 7.99 0.02 7.78
C ILE A 22 6.89 0.54 6.85
N VAL A 23 5.61 0.22 7.14
CA VAL A 23 4.51 0.66 6.28
C VAL A 23 4.30 2.18 6.34
N GLN A 24 4.56 2.82 7.49
CA GLN A 24 4.52 4.27 7.62
C GLN A 24 5.55 4.93 6.70
N GLU A 25 6.80 4.49 6.74
CA GLU A 25 7.86 5.04 5.90
C GLU A 25 7.51 4.85 4.41
N LYS A 26 6.98 3.68 4.05
CA LYS A 26 6.53 3.40 2.68
C LYS A 26 5.39 4.34 2.26
N ALA A 27 4.39 4.54 3.12
CA ALA A 27 3.26 5.43 2.87
C ALA A 27 3.71 6.88 2.68
N THR A 28 4.61 7.39 3.54
CA THR A 28 5.20 8.72 3.40
C THR A 28 5.88 8.88 2.05
N ARG A 29 6.74 7.93 1.65
CA ARG A 29 7.43 7.97 0.36
C ARG A 29 6.44 7.91 -0.81
N ILE A 30 5.37 7.13 -0.73
CA ILE A 30 4.31 7.08 -1.75
C ILE A 30 3.66 8.46 -1.88
N GLN A 31 3.30 9.10 -0.77
CA GLN A 31 2.70 10.43 -0.78
C GLN A 31 3.64 11.49 -1.36
N GLU A 32 4.94 11.42 -1.06
CA GLU A 32 5.97 12.32 -1.61
C GLU A 32 6.11 12.24 -3.14
N THR A 33 5.70 11.13 -3.75
CA THR A 33 5.70 11.02 -5.22
C THR A 33 4.65 11.91 -5.90
N GLY A 34 3.60 12.30 -5.17
CA GLY A 34 2.45 13.01 -5.74
C GLY A 34 1.58 12.15 -6.67
N ALA A 35 1.71 10.82 -6.64
CA ALA A 35 0.90 9.92 -7.46
C ALA A 35 -0.54 9.81 -6.93
N ASP A 36 -1.52 9.88 -7.83
CA ASP A 36 -2.94 9.66 -7.51
C ASP A 36 -3.31 8.18 -7.37
N ILE A 37 -2.47 7.28 -7.92
CA ILE A 37 -2.72 5.85 -8.00
C ILE A 37 -1.49 5.06 -7.52
N LEU A 38 -1.72 4.09 -6.64
CA LEU A 38 -0.76 3.07 -6.25
C LEU A 38 -1.15 1.72 -6.87
N LEU A 39 -0.21 1.09 -7.58
CA LEU A 39 -0.37 -0.27 -8.07
C LEU A 39 0.51 -1.24 -7.28
N ALA A 40 -0.04 -2.42 -6.93
CA ALA A 40 0.74 -3.51 -6.35
C ALA A 40 0.38 -4.86 -6.98
N GLY A 41 1.35 -5.76 -7.05
CA GLY A 41 1.17 -7.12 -7.60
C GLY A 41 0.88 -8.19 -6.56
N ASP A 42 0.90 -7.85 -5.28
CA ASP A 42 0.55 -8.74 -4.17
C ASP A 42 -0.54 -8.09 -3.32
N LEU A 43 -1.63 -8.81 -3.09
CA LEU A 43 -2.79 -8.30 -2.35
C LEU A 43 -2.44 -8.02 -0.88
N GLY A 44 -1.58 -8.82 -0.24
CA GLY A 44 -1.17 -8.60 1.14
C GLY A 44 -0.40 -7.28 1.29
N CYS A 45 0.52 -7.01 0.37
CA CYS A 45 1.23 -5.74 0.31
C CYS A 45 0.28 -4.57 0.02
N LEU A 46 -0.63 -4.74 -0.94
CA LEU A 46 -1.61 -3.73 -1.31
C LEU A 46 -2.48 -3.36 -0.11
N MET A 47 -3.11 -4.33 0.54
CA MET A 47 -3.98 -4.11 1.69
C MET A 47 -3.26 -3.43 2.85
N ASN A 48 -2.00 -3.80 3.11
CA ASN A 48 -1.23 -3.18 4.18
C ASN A 48 -0.94 -1.70 3.89
N MET A 49 -0.52 -1.37 2.67
CA MET A 49 -0.24 0.00 2.24
C MET A 49 -1.52 0.83 2.11
N ALA A 50 -2.55 0.32 1.43
CA ALA A 50 -3.84 0.97 1.26
C ALA A 50 -4.49 1.28 2.61
N GLY A 51 -4.50 0.31 3.53
CA GLY A 51 -4.99 0.52 4.89
C GLY A 51 -4.20 1.58 5.65
N LYS A 52 -2.88 1.70 5.42
CA LYS A 52 -2.07 2.74 6.03
C LYS A 52 -2.36 4.12 5.43
N LEU A 53 -2.38 4.22 4.11
CA LEU A 53 -2.71 5.45 3.38
C LEU A 53 -4.11 5.98 3.74
N SER A 54 -5.08 5.09 3.85
CA SER A 54 -6.44 5.41 4.31
C SER A 54 -6.46 6.00 5.72
N ARG A 55 -5.73 5.39 6.68
CA ARG A 55 -5.60 5.92 8.05
C ARG A 55 -4.87 7.26 8.10
N ASP A 56 -3.96 7.50 7.18
CA ASP A 56 -3.21 8.76 7.06
C ASP A 56 -4.02 9.84 6.28
N GLY A 57 -5.22 9.50 5.79
CA GLY A 57 -6.09 10.40 5.04
C GLY A 57 -5.57 10.75 3.66
N ALA A 58 -4.66 9.94 3.09
CA ALA A 58 -4.06 10.19 1.80
C ALA A 58 -5.09 9.90 0.67
N PRO A 59 -5.31 10.83 -0.27
CA PRO A 59 -6.27 10.66 -1.37
C PRO A 59 -5.68 9.83 -2.52
N ILE A 60 -5.08 8.68 -2.21
CA ILE A 60 -4.40 7.80 -3.19
C ILE A 60 -5.24 6.55 -3.39
N ARG A 61 -5.65 6.31 -4.64
CA ARG A 61 -6.43 5.12 -5.00
C ARG A 61 -5.51 3.94 -5.22
N CYS A 62 -5.83 2.82 -4.57
CA CYS A 62 -4.99 1.64 -4.59
C CYS A 62 -5.63 0.56 -5.46
N PHE A 63 -4.86 -0.07 -6.35
CA PHE A 63 -5.34 -1.17 -7.21
C PHE A 63 -4.31 -2.28 -7.31
N HIS A 64 -4.79 -3.49 -7.54
CA HIS A 64 -3.96 -4.59 -7.98
C HIS A 64 -3.56 -4.37 -9.44
N VAL A 65 -2.33 -4.78 -9.81
CA VAL A 65 -1.82 -4.59 -11.18
C VAL A 65 -2.73 -5.22 -12.25
N ILE A 66 -3.40 -6.32 -11.92
CA ILE A 66 -4.35 -6.99 -12.83
C ILE A 66 -5.59 -6.14 -13.09
N GLU A 67 -6.07 -5.37 -12.11
CA GLU A 67 -7.21 -4.46 -12.32
C GLU A 67 -6.85 -3.37 -13.32
N ALA A 68 -5.64 -2.81 -13.21
CA ALA A 68 -5.15 -1.85 -14.19
C ALA A 68 -5.03 -2.46 -15.60
N LEU A 69 -4.47 -3.68 -15.71
CA LEU A 69 -4.35 -4.37 -17.00
C LEU A 69 -5.71 -4.78 -17.60
N ALA A 70 -6.72 -5.04 -16.76
CA ALA A 70 -8.07 -5.34 -17.18
C ALA A 70 -8.91 -4.08 -17.53
N GLY A 71 -8.35 -2.88 -17.35
CA GLY A 71 -9.07 -1.62 -17.58
C GLY A 71 -10.08 -1.26 -16.48
N MET A 72 -9.86 -1.75 -15.25
CA MET A 72 -10.76 -1.57 -14.10
C MET A 72 -10.19 -0.61 -13.03
N ALA A 73 -9.15 0.16 -13.36
CA ALA A 73 -8.48 1.09 -12.43
C ALA A 73 -9.04 2.54 -12.50
N ASP A 74 -10.31 2.69 -12.86
CA ASP A 74 -11.02 3.97 -12.99
C ASP A 74 -11.94 4.30 -11.80
N GLY A 75 -12.28 3.29 -10.97
CA GLY A 75 -13.10 3.45 -9.76
C GLY A 75 -12.38 4.01 -8.54
N ASP A 76 -12.93 3.74 -7.35
CA ASP A 76 -12.43 4.24 -6.05
C ASP A 76 -11.21 3.47 -5.52
N GLY A 77 -10.93 2.28 -6.07
CA GLY A 77 -9.86 1.39 -5.57
C GLY A 77 -10.24 0.67 -4.28
N ILE A 78 -9.26 0.03 -3.65
CA ILE A 78 -9.37 -0.59 -2.32
C ILE A 78 -9.00 0.38 -1.19
#